data_AF-A0A838FBZ9-F1
#
_entry.id   AF-A0A838FBZ9-F1
#
_cell.length_a   1.000
_cell.length_b   1.000
_cell.length_c   1.000
_cell.angle_alpha   90.00
_cell.angle_beta   90.00
_cell.angle_gamma   90.00
#
_symmetry.space_group_name_H-M   'P 1'
#
loop_
_entity.id
_entity.type
_entity.pdbx_description
1 polymer ?
#
loop_
_entity_poly.entity_id
_entity_poly.type
_entity_poly.pdbx_seq_one_letter_code
_entity_poly.pdbx_strand_id
1 'polypeptide(L)' 'MKTSTLRQFFEKIDPHDFVKLEWIDKRLFGINNEFWVSFWYQGTLFDKRYVFVTESIVEHNFTKVPMIGKRGVMIK' A
#
# COMPACT_ATOMS: atom_id res chain seq x y z
N MET A 1 7.97 19.77 -3.40
CA MET A 1 7.32 18.92 -4.42
C MET A 1 5.89 18.67 -3.98
N LYS A 2 4.89 18.84 -4.86
CA LYS A 2 3.48 18.59 -4.56
C LYS A 2 3.14 17.20 -5.12
N THR A 3 2.96 16.21 -4.26
CA THR A 3 2.49 14.89 -4.69
C THR A 3 0.99 14.96 -4.92
N SER A 4 0.50 14.23 -5.92
CA SER A 4 -0.94 14.05 -6.13
C SER A 4 -1.47 13.05 -5.10
N THR A 5 -2.62 13.34 -4.49
CA THR A 5 -3.31 12.36 -3.65
C THR A 5 -4.06 11.38 -4.55
N LEU A 6 -3.75 10.09 -4.41
CA LEU A 6 -4.52 9.01 -5.03
C LEU A 6 -5.60 8.53 -4.05
N ARG A 7 -6.84 8.40 -4.51
CA ARG A 7 -7.95 7.84 -3.72
C ARG A 7 -8.68 6.78 -4.55
N GLN A 8 -8.69 5.57 -4.02
CA GLN A 8 -9.39 4.42 -4.60
C GLN A 8 -10.40 3.91 -3.58
N PHE A 9 -11.59 3.53 -4.05
CA PHE A 9 -12.64 2.95 -3.23
C PHE A 9 -12.98 1.56 -3.76
N PHE A 10 -13.09 0.60 -2.84
CA PHE A 10 -13.48 -0.77 -3.13
C PHE A 10 -14.70 -1.10 -2.28
N GLU A 11 -15.77 -1.59 -2.91
CA GLU A 11 -17.01 -1.92 -2.21
C GLU A 11 -16.81 -3.06 -1.20
N LYS A 12 -16.05 -4.08 -1.59
CA LYS A 12 -15.70 -5.23 -0.77
C LYS A 12 -14.35 -5.78 -1.20
N ILE A 13 -13.57 -6.23 -0.23
CA ILE A 13 -12.38 -7.07 -0.43
C ILE A 13 -12.59 -8.30 0.45
N ASP A 14 -12.53 -9.49 -0.14
CA ASP A 14 -12.79 -10.73 0.59
C ASP A 14 -11.62 -11.08 1.54
N PRO A 15 -11.86 -11.91 2.58
CA PRO A 15 -10.80 -12.40 3.44
C PRO A 15 -9.74 -13.14 2.61
N HIS A 16 -8.46 -12.89 2.91
CA HIS A 16 -7.34 -13.47 2.16
C HIS A 16 -7.31 -13.07 0.67
N ASP A 17 -7.84 -11.89 0.33
CA ASP A 17 -7.76 -11.34 -1.02
C ASP A 17 -6.88 -10.08 -1.08
N PHE A 18 -6.54 -9.66 -2.29
CA PHE A 18 -5.82 -8.43 -2.56
C PHE A 18 -6.31 -7.78 -3.84
N VAL A 19 -6.28 -6.44 -3.86
CA VAL A 19 -6.63 -5.65 -5.05
C VAL A 19 -5.38 -4.95 -5.59
N LYS A 20 -5.25 -4.94 -6.91
CA LYS A 20 -4.23 -4.11 -7.56
C LYS A 20 -4.75 -2.67 -7.62
N LEU A 21 -3.99 -1.73 -7.09
CA LEU A 21 -4.24 -0.31 -7.25
C LEU A 21 -3.81 0.12 -8.67
N GLU A 22 -2.58 0.62 -8.82
CA GLU A 22 -2.10 1.23 -10.06
C GLU A 22 -0.60 1.01 -10.22
N TRP A 23 -0.05 1.40 -11.37
CA TRP A 23 1.39 1.56 -11.54
C TRP A 23 1.87 2.83 -10.83
N ILE A 24 2.87 2.70 -9.96
CA ILE A 24 3.50 3.84 -9.30
C ILE A 24 4.76 4.22 -10.08
N ASP A 25 4.93 5.50 -10.37
CA ASP A 25 6.15 6.03 -10.97
C ASP A 25 7.33 5.82 -10.01
N LYS A 26 8.41 5.18 -10.49
CA LYS A 26 9.60 4.87 -9.68
C LYS A 26 10.23 6.12 -9.05
N ARG A 27 10.05 7.31 -9.64
CA ARG A 27 10.51 8.59 -9.07
C ARG A 27 9.91 8.86 -7.68
N LEU A 28 8.74 8.29 -7.38
CA LEU A 28 8.08 8.42 -6.08
C LEU A 28 8.67 7.49 -5.01
N PHE A 29 9.47 6.49 -5.38
CA PHE A 29 10.14 5.62 -4.39
C PHE A 29 11.27 6.33 -3.64
N GLY A 30 11.75 7.46 -4.17
CA GLY A 30 12.77 8.32 -3.53
C GLY A 30 12.21 9.27 -2.47
N ILE A 31 10.94 9.14 -2.08
CA ILE A 31 10.30 9.94 -1.04
C ILE A 31 9.48 9.05 -0.09
N ASN A 32 9.06 9.61 1.04
CA ASN A 32 8.12 8.94 1.92
C ASN A 32 6.75 8.81 1.23
N ASN A 33 6.25 7.58 1.11
CA ASN A 33 4.92 7.30 0.59
C ASN A 33 4.00 6.94 1.76
N GLU A 34 2.94 7.73 1.93
CA GLU A 34 1.94 7.52 2.98
C GLU A 34 0.63 7.00 2.38
N PHE A 35 0.15 5.88 2.89
CA PHE A 35 -1.10 5.26 2.49
C PHE A 35 -2.05 5.17 3.69
N TRP A 36 -3.25 5.69 3.54
CA TRP A 36 -4.33 5.50 4.50
C TRP A 36 -5.28 4.43 3.97
N VAL A 37 -5.53 3.41 4.79
CA VAL A 37 -6.51 2.37 4.53
C VAL A 37 -7.65 2.56 5.52
N SER A 38 -8.80 2.96 4.99
CA SER A 38 -10.03 3.10 5.75
C SER A 38 -10.96 1.91 5.46
N PHE A 39 -11.55 1.30 6.48
CA PHE A 39 -12.51 0.22 6.30
C PHE A 39 -13.59 0.22 7.38
N TRP A 40 -14.80 -0.22 7.03
CA TRP A 40 -15.89 -0.39 7.96
C TRP A 40 -15.82 -1.76 8.63
N TYR A 41 -15.93 -1.80 9.95
CA TYR A 41 -16.07 -3.02 10.71
C TYR A 41 -17.09 -2.80 11.84
N GLN A 42 -18.15 -3.61 11.87
CA GLN A 42 -19.24 -3.52 12.86
C GLN A 42 -19.81 -2.10 13.03
N GLY A 43 -20.05 -1.40 11.91
CA GLY A 43 -20.63 -0.05 11.92
C GLY A 43 -19.66 1.06 12.35
N THR A 44 -18.40 0.74 12.59
CA THR A 44 -17.34 1.70 12.93
C THR A 44 -16.37 1.83 11.75
N LEU A 45 -16.03 3.06 11.39
CA LEU A 45 -14.97 3.33 10.39
C LEU A 45 -13.62 3.32 11.10
N PHE A 46 -12.72 2.46 10.63
CA PHE A 46 -11.34 2.38 11.09
C PHE A 46 -10.40 2.93 10.03
N ASP A 47 -9.33 3.59 10.47
CA ASP A 47 -8.25 4.08 9.62
C ASP A 47 -6.92 3.51 10.09
N LYS A 48 -6.14 2.95 9.17
CA LYS A 48 -4.75 2.58 9.41
C LYS A 48 -3.84 3.29 8.43
N ARG A 49 -2.83 3.98 8.97
CA ARG A 49 -1.78 4.64 8.19
C ARG A 49 -0.57 3.73 8.04
N TYR A 50 -0.07 3.65 6.82
CA TYR A 50 1.10 2.91 6.42
C TYR A 50 2.10 3.86 5.77
N VAL A 51 3.35 3.82 6.22
CA VAL A 51 4.41 4.73 5.72
C VAL A 51 5.56 3.89 5.17
N PHE A 52 5.79 4.01 3.87
CA PHE A 52 6.99 3.52 3.22
C PHE A 52 8.00 4.67 3.19
N VAL A 53 9.00 4.61 4.06
CA VAL A 53 10.04 5.63 4.11
C VAL A 53 10.90 5.60 2.84
N THR A 54 11.56 6.71 2.53
CA THR A 54 12.56 6.76 1.45
C THR A 54 13.52 5.59 1.54
N GLU A 55 13.89 5.02 0.39
CA GLU A 55 14.75 3.82 0.28
C GLU A 55 14.14 2.51 0.82
N SER A 56 12.90 2.50 1.29
CA SER A 56 12.24 1.24 1.68
C SER A 56 11.92 0.36 0.46
N ILE A 57 11.55 0.96 -0.68
CA ILE A 57 11.17 0.28 -1.93
C ILE A 57 12.40 0.09 -2.84
N VAL A 58 13.34 -0.74 -2.39
CA VAL A 58 14.56 -1.12 -3.12
C VAL A 58 14.71 -2.64 -3.16
N GLU A 59 15.38 -3.17 -4.19
CA GLU A 59 15.49 -4.62 -4.42
C GLU A 59 16.11 -5.38 -3.26
N HIS A 60 17.03 -4.74 -2.52
CA HIS A 60 17.65 -5.32 -1.32
C HIS A 60 16.62 -5.65 -0.22
N ASN A 61 15.53 -4.89 -0.16
CA ASN A 61 14.45 -5.09 0.82
C ASN A 61 13.34 -6.01 0.29
N PHE A 62 13.49 -6.60 -0.90
CA PHE A 62 12.44 -7.43 -1.48
C PHE A 62 12.33 -8.76 -0.74
N THR A 63 11.14 -9.02 -0.22
CA THR A 63 10.74 -10.30 0.34
C THR A 63 9.71 -10.98 -0.55
N LYS A 64 9.39 -12.23 -0.27
CA LYS A 64 8.24 -12.91 -0.87
C LYS A 64 6.97 -12.38 -0.22
N VAL A 65 6.08 -11.77 -1.01
CA VAL A 65 4.79 -11.30 -0.53
C VAL A 65 3.82 -12.49 -0.50
N PRO A 66 3.41 -12.99 0.69
CA PRO A 66 2.73 -14.29 0.82
C PRO A 66 1.42 -14.39 0.04
N MET A 67 0.64 -13.31 -0.04
CA MET A 67 -0.67 -13.25 -0.70
C MET A 67 -0.58 -13.19 -2.24
N ILE A 68 0.46 -12.55 -2.76
CA ILE A 68 0.60 -12.24 -4.19
C ILE A 68 1.54 -13.26 -4.87
N GLY A 69 2.38 -13.96 -4.11
CA GLY A 69 3.38 -14.88 -4.63
C GLY A 69 4.50 -14.21 -5.43
N LYS A 70 4.66 -12.89 -5.28
CA LYS A 70 5.65 -12.07 -6.01
C LYS A 70 6.69 -11.49 -5.04
N ARG A 71 7.85 -11.11 -5.59
CA ARG A 71 8.86 -10.34 -4.87
C ARG A 71 8.42 -8.89 -4.76
N GLY A 72 8.56 -8.31 -3.57
CA GLY A 72 8.21 -6.92 -3.31
C GLY A 72 8.49 -6.53 -1.86
N VAL A 73 8.05 -5.34 -1.47
CA VAL A 73 8.20 -4.84 -0.10
C VAL A 73 6.88 -4.96 0.64
N MET A 74 6.93 -5.40 1.89
CA MET A 74 5.77 -5.56 2.76
C MET A 74 6.11 -4.98 4.14
N ILE A 75 5.23 -4.13 4.65
CA ILE A 75 5.31 -3.56 6.00
C ILE A 75 4.18 -4.14 6.87
N LYS A 76 4.41 -4.20 8.19
CA LYS A 76 3.44 -4.75 9.17
C LYS A 76 2.60 -3.63 9.79
#